data_AF-A0A8W8L012-F1
#
_entry.id   AF-A0A8W8L012-F1
#
_cell.length_a   1.000
_cell.length_b   1.000
_cell.length_c   1.000
_cell.angle_alpha   90.00
_cell.angle_beta   90.00
_cell.angle_gamma   90.00
#
_symmetry.space_group_name_H-M   'P 1'
#
loop_
_entity.id
_entity.type
_entity.pdbx_description
1 polymer ?
#
loop_
_entity_poly.entity_id
_entity_poly.type
_entity_poly.pdbx_seq_one_letter_code
_entity_poly.pdbx_strand_id
1 'polypeptide(L)'
;MTDKTGKTVLQRYMRIPQPEDRVMCEYLWVDGSGEGIRSKCRTLDFEPKHPKECPVWNYDGSSTYQAEGSNSDMYLHPVALYSDPFRMGKNKLVMCEVFKYNGKPAESNNRKSCNEVCEKAAEEIPWFGIEQEYTMLDVDKHPLGWPKNGFPGPQGPYYCGVGANKVYGRDIVEAHYRACLYAGIKIAGCNAEVMPAQWEFQVGPCEGISVGDDLWVARYILHRVAEDFGVIVTFDPKPMPGDWNGAGAHTNYSTVKMRDDGFGYLEDRRPSSNCDPYSVVEVLIRTTCLDEC
;
A
#
# COMPACT_ATOMS: atom_id res chain seq x y z
N MET A 1 20.17 -14.66 -10.73
CA MET A 1 20.47 -14.09 -9.40
C MET A 1 20.79 -15.26 -8.48
N THR A 2 22.00 -15.35 -7.97
CA THR A 2 22.32 -16.34 -6.93
C THR A 2 21.61 -15.92 -5.65
N ASP A 3 20.84 -16.84 -5.07
CA ASP A 3 20.24 -16.65 -3.75
C ASP A 3 21.35 -16.43 -2.72
N LYS A 4 21.68 -15.16 -2.46
CA LYS A 4 22.77 -14.78 -1.53
C LYS A 4 22.41 -15.13 -0.08
N THR A 5 21.13 -15.41 0.19
CA THR A 5 20.58 -15.70 1.52
C THR A 5 19.65 -16.91 1.44
N GLY A 6 20.13 -18.11 1.74
CA GLY A 6 19.38 -19.36 1.50
C GLY A 6 17.92 -19.33 1.94
N LYS A 7 16.98 -19.02 1.05
CA LYS A 7 15.54 -18.88 1.36
C LYS A 7 14.95 -20.20 1.83
N THR A 8 15.49 -21.32 1.36
CA THR A 8 15.18 -22.67 1.86
C THR A 8 15.56 -22.89 3.32
N VAL A 9 16.63 -22.24 3.79
CA VAL A 9 17.05 -22.27 5.21
C VAL A 9 16.05 -21.50 6.06
N LEU A 10 15.60 -20.33 5.62
CA LEU A 10 14.56 -19.56 6.33
C LEU A 10 13.26 -20.38 6.48
N GLN A 11 12.84 -21.08 5.42
CA GLN A 11 11.64 -21.92 5.43
C GLN A 11 11.67 -23.02 6.51
N ARG A 12 12.86 -23.51 6.91
CA ARG A 12 12.98 -24.44 8.04
C ARG A 12 12.49 -23.82 9.34
N TYR A 13 12.79 -22.55 9.59
CA TYR A 13 12.42 -21.85 10.82
C TYR A 13 10.97 -21.37 10.79
N MET A 14 10.47 -20.94 9.62
CA MET A 14 9.06 -20.54 9.45
C MET A 14 8.07 -21.68 9.68
N ARG A 15 8.52 -22.94 9.65
CA ARG A 15 7.71 -24.14 9.93
C ARG A 15 7.71 -24.56 11.40
N ILE A 16 8.51 -23.89 12.25
CA ILE A 16 8.48 -24.17 13.69
C ILE A 16 7.07 -23.83 14.20
N PRO A 17 6.38 -24.76 14.88
CA PRO A 17 5.06 -24.48 15.44
C PRO A 17 5.09 -23.26 16.34
N GLN A 18 4.28 -22.27 16.02
CA GLN A 18 4.08 -21.09 16.85
C GLN A 18 3.19 -21.46 18.05
N PRO A 19 3.51 -21.03 19.29
CA PRO A 19 2.64 -21.22 20.43
C PRO A 19 1.24 -20.64 20.19
N GLU A 20 0.20 -21.36 20.60
CA GLU A 20 -1.19 -20.99 20.28
C GLU A 20 -1.66 -19.67 20.91
N ASP A 21 -1.01 -19.28 22.01
CA ASP A 21 -1.26 -18.10 22.84
C ASP A 21 -0.35 -16.91 22.49
N ARG A 22 0.61 -17.06 21.56
CA ARG A 22 1.52 -15.98 21.16
C ARG A 22 1.26 -15.58 19.72
N VAL A 23 0.99 -14.30 19.49
CA VAL A 23 0.68 -13.75 18.17
C VAL A 23 1.65 -12.64 17.82
N MET A 24 2.25 -12.70 16.63
CA MET A 24 3.08 -11.62 16.09
C MET A 24 2.19 -10.58 15.42
N CYS A 25 2.33 -9.32 15.82
CA CYS A 25 1.63 -8.19 15.25
C CYS A 25 2.66 -7.21 14.69
N GLU A 26 2.65 -7.05 13.36
CA GLU A 26 3.46 -6.09 12.63
C GLU A 26 2.73 -4.75 12.57
N TYR A 27 3.22 -3.74 13.27
CA TYR A 27 2.66 -2.40 13.26
C TYR A 27 3.23 -1.64 12.06
N LEU A 28 2.35 -1.13 11.21
CA LEU A 28 2.66 -0.40 9.98
C LEU A 28 2.31 1.08 10.16
N TRP A 29 3.14 1.99 9.65
CA TRP A 29 2.85 3.43 9.65
C TRP A 29 3.54 4.18 8.51
N VAL A 30 2.98 5.32 8.12
CA VAL A 30 3.58 6.24 7.14
C VAL A 30 4.63 7.12 7.82
N ASP A 31 5.82 7.23 7.21
CA ASP A 31 6.90 8.06 7.75
C ASP A 31 6.75 9.55 7.41
N GLY A 32 7.74 10.37 7.79
CA GLY A 32 7.69 11.81 7.63
C GLY A 32 7.84 12.30 6.19
N SER A 33 8.19 11.42 5.24
CA SER A 33 8.13 11.78 3.81
C SER A 33 6.69 11.85 3.30
N GLY A 34 5.75 11.17 3.96
CA GLY A 34 4.37 10.99 3.47
C GLY A 34 4.24 9.91 2.39
N GLU A 35 5.35 9.34 1.91
CA GLU A 35 5.36 8.31 0.84
C GLU A 35 5.88 6.96 1.35
N GLY A 36 6.84 6.98 2.29
CA GLY A 36 7.44 5.79 2.86
C GLY A 36 6.57 5.11 3.91
N ILE A 37 6.47 3.79 3.85
CA ILE A 37 5.86 2.96 4.90
C ILE A 37 6.94 2.25 5.73
N ARG A 38 6.75 2.22 7.04
CA ARG A 38 7.66 1.60 8.02
C ARG A 38 6.91 0.55 8.82
N SER A 39 7.65 -0.39 9.39
CA SER A 39 7.06 -1.39 10.25
C SER A 39 7.96 -1.89 11.38
N LYS A 40 7.35 -2.46 12.41
CA LYS A 40 8.02 -3.30 13.40
C LYS A 40 7.07 -4.27 14.08
N CYS A 41 7.62 -5.37 14.59
CA CYS A 41 6.84 -6.47 15.18
C CYS A 41 6.86 -6.46 16.71
N ARG A 42 5.71 -6.72 17.33
CA ARG A 42 5.62 -7.17 18.75
C ARG A 42 4.89 -8.49 18.87
N THR A 43 5.05 -9.13 20.03
CA THR A 43 4.26 -10.28 20.44
C THR A 43 3.10 -9.84 21.34
N LEU A 44 1.91 -10.38 21.08
CA LEU A 44 0.73 -10.29 21.94
C LEU A 44 0.38 -11.69 22.48
N ASP A 45 -0.27 -11.73 23.64
CA ASP A 45 -0.60 -12.96 24.36
C ASP A 45 -2.03 -13.45 24.05
N PHE A 46 -2.58 -12.93 22.96
CA PHE A 46 -3.90 -13.24 22.43
C PHE A 46 -3.95 -12.86 20.94
N GLU A 47 -4.93 -13.39 20.21
CA GLU A 47 -5.19 -12.96 18.84
C GLU A 47 -6.16 -11.77 18.84
N PRO A 48 -5.72 -10.55 18.47
CA PRO A 48 -6.61 -9.41 18.41
C PRO A 48 -7.63 -9.57 17.28
N LYS A 49 -8.90 -9.29 17.57
CA LYS A 49 -10.01 -9.33 16.60
C LYS A 49 -10.41 -7.94 16.11
N HIS A 50 -10.10 -6.91 16.88
CA HIS A 50 -10.35 -5.51 16.53
C HIS A 50 -9.09 -4.65 16.76
N PRO A 51 -8.85 -3.60 15.94
CA PRO A 51 -7.68 -2.73 16.10
C PRO A 51 -7.54 -2.16 17.51
N LYS A 52 -8.66 -1.79 18.14
CA LYS A 52 -8.71 -1.29 19.53
C LYS A 52 -8.17 -2.24 20.60
N GLU A 53 -8.08 -3.53 20.31
CA GLU A 53 -7.49 -4.52 21.22
C GLU A 53 -5.96 -4.52 21.14
N CYS A 54 -5.40 -3.99 20.04
CA CYS A 54 -3.96 -3.82 19.92
C CYS A 54 -3.51 -2.64 20.79
N PRO A 55 -2.49 -2.82 21.65
CA PRO A 55 -1.99 -1.74 22.48
C PRO A 55 -1.37 -0.63 21.63
N VAL A 56 -1.55 0.62 22.05
CA VAL A 56 -0.75 1.75 21.55
C VAL A 56 0.73 1.42 21.74
N TRP A 57 1.54 1.80 20.76
CA TRP A 57 2.98 1.63 20.82
C TRP A 57 3.68 2.94 20.47
N ASN A 58 5.00 2.98 20.56
CA ASN A 58 5.79 4.16 20.24
C ASN A 58 6.98 3.78 19.39
N TYR A 59 7.62 4.73 18.73
CA TYR A 59 8.88 4.55 18.01
C TYR A 59 9.66 5.86 18.02
N ASP A 60 10.93 5.78 17.59
CA ASP A 60 11.80 6.94 17.47
C ASP A 60 11.53 7.70 16.15
N GLY A 61 10.80 8.81 16.26
CA GLY A 61 10.45 9.70 15.16
C GLY A 61 11.62 10.48 14.56
N SER A 62 12.75 10.59 15.28
CA SER A 62 13.96 11.23 14.73
C SER A 62 14.61 10.41 13.62
N SER A 63 14.35 9.10 13.62
CA SER A 63 14.82 8.15 12.61
C SER A 63 13.89 8.01 11.40
N THR A 64 12.82 8.82 11.34
CA THR A 64 11.76 8.70 10.31
C THR A 64 11.28 10.05 9.77
N TYR A 65 12.06 11.12 9.96
CA TYR A 65 11.72 12.49 9.52
C TYR A 65 10.47 13.08 10.21
N GLN A 66 10.13 12.65 11.43
CA GLN A 66 8.89 13.05 12.12
C GLN A 66 9.09 13.80 13.43
N ALA A 67 10.30 13.76 14.01
CA ALA A 67 10.59 14.46 15.25
C ALA A 67 12.06 14.92 15.32
N GLU A 68 12.32 15.91 16.16
CA GLU A 68 13.67 16.38 16.47
C GLU A 68 14.21 15.70 17.75
N GLY A 69 15.54 15.56 17.84
CA GLY A 69 16.19 14.67 18.82
C GLY A 69 16.03 15.00 20.30
N SER A 70 15.48 16.16 20.68
CA SER A 70 15.22 16.50 22.10
C SER A 70 13.92 15.87 22.63
N ASN A 71 12.99 15.49 21.75
CA ASN A 71 11.79 14.73 22.08
C ASN A 71 11.33 13.95 20.84
N SER A 72 11.84 12.74 20.69
CA SER A 72 11.67 11.96 19.46
C SER A 72 10.56 10.91 19.53
N ASP A 73 9.92 10.69 20.68
CA ASP A 73 8.88 9.69 20.81
C ASP A 73 7.61 10.06 20.03
N MET A 74 7.24 9.17 19.11
CA MET A 74 5.99 9.21 18.33
C MET A 74 5.17 7.98 18.68
N TYR A 75 3.84 8.09 18.61
CA TYR A 75 2.89 7.10 19.11
C TYR A 75 2.07 6.51 17.96
N LEU A 76 1.97 5.18 17.95
CA LEU A 76 1.24 4.38 16.97
C LEU A 76 -0.11 3.98 17.54
N HIS A 77 -1.17 4.47 16.92
CA HIS A 77 -2.55 4.16 17.26
C HIS A 77 -3.13 3.18 16.23
N PRO A 78 -3.41 1.91 16.60
CA PRO A 78 -3.98 0.92 15.68
C PRO A 78 -5.34 1.33 15.13
N VAL A 79 -5.51 1.24 13.81
CA VAL A 79 -6.72 1.66 13.11
C VAL A 79 -7.32 0.60 12.19
N ALA A 80 -6.52 -0.31 11.65
CA ALA A 80 -7.01 -1.45 10.86
C ALA A 80 -6.17 -2.72 11.11
N LEU A 81 -6.79 -3.88 10.93
CA LEU A 81 -6.18 -5.21 11.13
C LEU A 81 -6.33 -6.06 9.88
N TYR A 82 -5.24 -6.73 9.52
CA TYR A 82 -5.16 -7.65 8.38
C TYR A 82 -4.46 -8.93 8.79
N SER A 83 -4.71 -10.03 8.08
CA SER A 83 -3.92 -11.26 8.26
C SER A 83 -2.52 -11.05 7.69
N ASP A 84 -1.47 -11.49 8.39
CA ASP A 84 -0.09 -11.39 7.91
C ASP A 84 0.20 -12.50 6.87
N PRO A 85 0.37 -12.20 5.57
CA PRO A 85 0.60 -13.21 4.54
C PRO A 85 2.02 -13.78 4.54
N PHE A 86 2.94 -13.18 5.31
CA PHE A 86 4.34 -13.60 5.40
C PHE A 86 4.56 -14.56 6.56
N ARG A 87 3.89 -14.30 7.69
CA ARG A 87 3.97 -15.14 8.90
C ARG A 87 2.81 -16.12 9.02
N MET A 88 1.71 -15.91 8.30
CA MET A 88 0.53 -16.77 8.25
C MET A 88 -0.11 -16.99 9.64
N GLY A 89 -1.12 -17.86 9.70
CA GLY A 89 -1.76 -18.25 10.97
C GLY A 89 -2.50 -17.09 11.64
N LYS A 90 -2.35 -16.97 12.96
CA LYS A 90 -3.02 -15.93 13.76
C LYS A 90 -2.33 -14.56 13.70
N ASN A 91 -1.17 -14.47 13.03
CA ASN A 91 -0.36 -13.25 12.98
C ASN A 91 -1.05 -12.14 12.18
N LYS A 92 -0.78 -10.89 12.55
CA LYS A 92 -1.50 -9.71 12.04
C LYS A 92 -0.56 -8.66 11.48
N LEU A 93 -1.01 -7.98 10.44
CA LEU A 93 -0.55 -6.62 10.11
C LEU A 93 -1.51 -5.63 10.77
N VAL A 94 -0.98 -4.55 11.32
CA VAL A 94 -1.71 -3.54 12.10
C VAL A 94 -1.41 -2.17 11.50
N MET A 95 -2.31 -1.64 10.68
CA MET A 95 -2.18 -0.27 10.18
C MET A 95 -2.39 0.70 11.34
N CYS A 96 -1.53 1.72 11.45
CA CYS A 96 -1.55 2.68 12.55
C CYS A 96 -1.58 4.13 12.05
N GLU A 97 -2.26 4.98 12.81
CA GLU A 97 -2.06 6.43 12.78
C GLU A 97 -0.89 6.83 13.67
N VAL A 98 -0.30 7.98 13.36
CA VAL A 98 0.84 8.51 14.07
C VAL A 98 0.47 9.79 14.81
N PHE A 99 0.79 9.82 16.11
CA PHE A 99 0.62 10.96 16.99
C PHE A 99 1.94 11.36 17.63
N LYS A 100 2.09 12.65 17.93
CA LYS A 100 3.22 13.21 18.68
C LYS A 100 3.03 12.99 20.17
N TYR A 101 4.10 13.21 20.94
CA TYR A 101 4.09 13.17 22.41
C TYR A 101 3.01 14.04 23.09
N ASN A 102 2.54 15.09 22.42
CA ASN A 102 1.52 16.01 22.93
C ASN A 102 0.09 15.63 22.50
N GLY A 103 -0.10 14.46 21.89
CA GLY A 103 -1.39 13.96 21.42
C GLY A 103 -1.90 14.58 20.12
N LYS A 104 -1.13 15.47 19.48
CA LYS A 104 -1.47 15.98 18.13
C LYS A 104 -1.09 14.96 17.05
N PRO A 105 -1.83 14.89 15.93
CA PRO A 105 -1.41 14.07 14.78
C PRO A 105 -0.05 14.52 14.26
N ALA A 106 0.74 13.58 13.75
CA ALA A 106 1.94 13.91 12.97
C ALA A 106 1.57 14.67 11.69
N GLU A 107 2.50 15.44 11.14
CA GLU A 107 2.31 16.17 9.88
C GLU A 107 1.92 15.24 8.72
N SER A 108 2.47 14.02 8.69
CA SER A 108 2.14 13.00 7.68
C SER A 108 0.92 12.14 8.05
N ASN A 109 0.21 12.42 9.15
CA ASN A 109 -1.02 11.71 9.51
C ASN A 109 -2.25 12.32 8.81
N ASN A 110 -2.33 12.10 7.49
CA ASN A 110 -3.48 12.52 6.68
C ASN A 110 -4.73 11.66 6.90
N ARG A 111 -4.58 10.47 7.52
CA ARG A 111 -5.70 9.58 7.83
C ARG A 111 -6.68 10.24 8.80
N LYS A 112 -6.18 10.97 9.80
CA LYS A 112 -7.00 11.57 10.85
C LYS A 112 -8.05 12.53 10.29
N SER A 113 -7.64 13.48 9.44
CA SER A 113 -8.55 14.43 8.79
C SER A 113 -9.47 13.75 7.79
N CYS A 114 -8.93 12.81 7.01
CA CYS A 114 -9.71 12.02 6.05
C CYS A 114 -10.85 11.24 6.74
N ASN A 115 -10.58 10.60 7.87
CA ASN A 115 -11.59 9.85 8.62
C ASN A 115 -12.70 10.76 9.14
N GLU A 116 -12.36 11.93 9.67
CA GLU A 116 -13.35 12.92 10.14
C GLU A 116 -14.27 13.39 9.01
N VAL A 117 -13.74 13.56 7.80
CA VAL A 117 -14.51 13.91 6.60
C VAL A 117 -15.38 12.74 6.12
N CYS A 118 -14.84 11.52 6.12
CA CYS A 118 -15.60 10.32 5.78
C CYS A 118 -16.80 10.13 6.73
N GLU A 119 -16.61 10.37 8.03
CA GLU A 119 -17.68 10.27 9.03
C GLU A 119 -18.79 11.31 8.79
N LYS A 120 -18.43 12.54 8.40
CA LYS A 120 -19.42 13.57 8.04
C LYS A 120 -20.25 13.21 6.79
N ALA A 121 -19.64 12.52 5.84
CA ALA A 121 -20.29 12.13 4.58
C ALA A 121 -20.80 10.68 4.59
N ALA A 122 -20.97 10.06 5.77
CA ALA A 122 -21.33 8.64 5.88
C ALA A 122 -22.69 8.31 5.21
N GLU A 123 -23.63 9.27 5.19
CA GLU A 123 -24.94 9.09 4.54
C GLU A 123 -24.85 8.98 3.01
N GLU A 124 -23.79 9.51 2.40
CA GLU A 124 -23.57 9.43 0.95
C GLU A 124 -23.01 8.07 0.52
N ILE A 125 -22.57 7.23 1.46
CA ILE A 125 -21.96 5.90 1.23
C ILE A 125 -20.92 5.96 0.09
N PRO A 126 -19.87 6.78 0.24
CA PRO A 126 -18.89 7.02 -0.81
C PRO A 126 -18.04 5.76 -1.03
N TRP A 127 -18.06 5.23 -2.24
CA TRP A 127 -17.23 4.12 -2.67
C TRP A 127 -16.06 4.60 -3.52
N PHE A 128 -14.91 4.00 -3.29
CA PHE A 128 -13.67 4.27 -3.99
C PHE A 128 -13.08 2.98 -4.56
N GLY A 129 -12.46 3.10 -5.73
CA GLY A 129 -11.57 2.09 -6.30
C GLY A 129 -10.30 2.75 -6.83
N ILE A 130 -9.13 2.39 -6.33
CA ILE A 130 -7.86 3.03 -6.72
C ILE A 130 -7.00 2.07 -7.53
N GLU A 131 -6.54 2.54 -8.69
CA GLU A 131 -5.69 1.86 -9.66
C GLU A 131 -4.22 2.23 -9.41
N GLN A 132 -3.50 1.42 -8.64
CA GLN A 132 -2.10 1.71 -8.30
C GLN A 132 -1.16 1.20 -9.39
N GLU A 133 -0.63 2.11 -10.20
CA GLU A 133 0.47 1.80 -11.10
C GLU A 133 1.82 1.89 -10.37
N TYR A 134 2.78 1.07 -10.80
CA TYR A 134 4.13 1.04 -10.23
C TYR A 134 5.13 0.44 -11.22
N THR A 135 6.42 0.71 -10.99
CA THR A 135 7.50 0.13 -11.81
C THR A 135 8.45 -0.69 -10.95
N MET A 136 8.84 -1.86 -11.46
CA MET A 136 9.86 -2.70 -10.86
C MET A 136 11.25 -2.31 -11.36
N LEU A 137 12.18 -2.12 -10.44
CA LEU A 137 13.58 -1.80 -10.69
C LEU A 137 14.48 -2.91 -10.12
N ASP A 138 15.60 -3.16 -10.78
CA ASP A 138 16.70 -3.92 -10.20
C ASP A 138 17.40 -3.07 -9.12
N VAL A 139 18.30 -3.67 -8.35
CA VAL A 139 18.98 -3.03 -7.20
C VAL A 139 19.87 -1.84 -7.60
N ASP A 140 20.25 -1.77 -8.88
CA ASP A 140 20.96 -0.63 -9.49
C ASP A 140 20.01 0.49 -9.95
N LYS A 141 18.72 0.40 -9.59
CA LYS A 141 17.63 1.32 -9.95
C LYS A 141 17.31 1.36 -11.44
N HIS A 142 17.82 0.42 -12.24
CA HIS A 142 17.43 0.27 -13.63
C HIS A 142 16.16 -0.58 -13.76
N PRO A 143 15.22 -0.31 -14.68
CA PRO A 143 13.99 -1.10 -14.77
C PRO A 143 14.25 -2.60 -14.97
N LEU A 144 13.46 -3.43 -14.29
CA LEU A 144 13.67 -4.87 -14.22
C LEU A 144 13.59 -5.50 -15.62
N GLY A 145 14.60 -6.29 -15.99
CA GLY A 145 14.65 -6.99 -17.27
C GLY A 145 15.04 -6.12 -18.47
N TRP A 146 15.31 -4.83 -18.27
CA TRP A 146 15.83 -3.97 -19.34
C TRP A 146 17.31 -4.28 -19.63
N PRO A 147 17.79 -4.05 -20.88
CA PRO A 147 19.20 -4.18 -21.20
C PRO A 147 20.03 -3.18 -20.39
N LYS A 148 21.05 -3.64 -19.65
CA LYS A 148 21.83 -2.81 -18.70
C LYS A 148 22.43 -1.52 -19.27
N ASN A 149 22.69 -1.47 -20.57
CA ASN A 149 23.23 -0.29 -21.27
C ASN A 149 22.33 0.13 -22.44
N GLY A 150 21.01 -0.07 -22.33
CA GLY A 150 20.10 0.23 -23.43
C GLY A 150 18.63 0.21 -23.02
N PHE A 151 17.79 0.12 -24.03
CA PHE A 151 16.35 0.11 -23.90
C PHE A 151 15.78 -1.17 -24.51
N PRO A 152 14.65 -1.67 -24.00
CA PRO A 152 13.90 -2.69 -24.71
C PRO A 152 13.31 -2.12 -26.01
N GLY A 153 12.57 -2.94 -26.77
CA GLY A 153 11.84 -2.44 -27.94
C GLY A 153 10.82 -1.35 -27.56
N PRO A 154 10.32 -0.57 -28.53
CA PRO A 154 9.30 0.45 -28.30
C PRO A 154 8.05 -0.10 -27.58
N GLN A 155 7.36 0.79 -26.85
CA GLN A 155 6.08 0.48 -26.19
C GLN A 155 5.04 -0.05 -27.21
N GLY A 156 4.16 -0.95 -26.75
CA GLY A 156 3.16 -1.60 -27.60
C GLY A 156 2.86 -3.06 -27.23
N PRO A 157 3.85 -3.96 -27.24
CA PRO A 157 3.60 -5.39 -26.99
C PRO A 157 3.49 -5.77 -25.50
N TYR A 158 3.71 -4.81 -24.58
CA TYR A 158 3.85 -5.05 -23.14
C TYR A 158 2.52 -5.02 -22.39
N TYR A 159 1.65 -4.06 -22.70
CA TYR A 159 0.34 -3.92 -22.07
C TYR A 159 -0.47 -5.21 -22.20
N CYS A 160 -0.91 -5.77 -21.07
CA CYS A 160 -1.57 -7.08 -20.98
C CYS A 160 -0.83 -8.21 -21.74
N GLY A 161 0.49 -8.10 -21.88
CA GLY A 161 1.30 -9.04 -22.64
C GLY A 161 1.41 -10.41 -21.98
N VAL A 162 1.78 -11.42 -22.78
CA VAL A 162 2.10 -12.77 -22.33
C VAL A 162 3.35 -13.26 -23.08
N GLY A 163 4.31 -13.81 -22.33
CA GLY A 163 5.56 -14.34 -22.87
C GLY A 163 6.81 -13.66 -22.28
N ALA A 164 7.91 -14.41 -22.22
CA ALA A 164 9.16 -13.96 -21.59
C ALA A 164 9.80 -12.73 -22.26
N ASN A 165 9.44 -12.43 -23.52
CA ASN A 165 9.92 -11.28 -24.26
C ASN A 165 9.04 -10.01 -24.11
N LYS A 166 7.98 -10.10 -23.28
CA LYS A 166 7.00 -9.01 -23.07
C LYS A 166 6.80 -8.71 -21.59
N VAL A 167 6.82 -9.74 -20.76
CA VAL A 167 6.40 -9.65 -19.35
C VAL A 167 7.59 -9.86 -18.43
N TYR A 168 7.87 -8.87 -17.59
CA TYR A 168 8.95 -8.90 -16.62
C TYR A 168 8.38 -8.82 -15.20
N GLY A 169 8.74 -9.75 -14.32
CA GLY A 169 8.37 -9.69 -12.90
C GLY A 169 6.98 -10.23 -12.53
N ARG A 170 6.32 -11.01 -13.40
CA ARG A 170 4.99 -11.59 -13.09
C ARG A 170 4.93 -12.37 -11.78
N ASP A 171 6.02 -13.04 -11.39
CA ASP A 171 6.08 -13.79 -10.13
C ASP A 171 5.82 -12.91 -8.89
N ILE A 172 6.29 -11.65 -8.91
CA ILE A 172 6.04 -10.67 -7.83
C ILE A 172 4.57 -10.28 -7.81
N VAL A 173 3.97 -10.07 -8.99
CA VAL A 173 2.55 -9.68 -9.15
C VAL A 173 1.63 -10.79 -8.64
N GLU A 174 1.87 -12.04 -9.04
CA GLU A 174 1.08 -13.19 -8.62
C GLU A 174 1.21 -13.43 -7.11
N ALA A 175 2.42 -13.29 -6.56
CA ALA A 175 2.67 -13.41 -5.13
C ALA A 175 1.97 -12.28 -4.34
N HIS A 176 2.07 -11.03 -4.81
CA HIS A 176 1.38 -9.88 -4.22
C HIS A 176 -0.13 -10.06 -4.24
N TYR A 177 -0.71 -10.46 -5.37
CA TYR A 177 -2.14 -10.67 -5.50
C TYR A 177 -2.65 -11.67 -4.46
N ARG A 178 -2.00 -12.84 -4.38
CA ARG A 178 -2.39 -13.88 -3.41
C ARG A 178 -2.18 -13.43 -1.97
N ALA A 179 -1.13 -12.67 -1.69
CA ALA A 179 -0.86 -12.13 -0.37
C ALA A 179 -1.93 -11.11 0.06
N CYS A 180 -2.36 -10.22 -0.85
CA CYS A 180 -3.46 -9.27 -0.60
C CYS A 180 -4.79 -10.01 -0.33
N LEU A 181 -5.13 -11.02 -1.15
CA LEU A 181 -6.32 -11.85 -0.93
C LEU A 181 -6.28 -12.54 0.45
N TYR A 182 -5.14 -13.11 0.84
CA TYR A 182 -4.98 -13.73 2.16
C TYR A 182 -5.10 -12.71 3.30
N ALA A 183 -4.53 -11.52 3.12
CA ALA A 183 -4.56 -10.45 4.11
C ALA A 183 -5.97 -9.90 4.35
N GLY A 184 -6.88 -10.09 3.39
CA GLY A 184 -8.24 -9.56 3.42
C GLY A 184 -8.38 -8.18 2.76
N ILE A 185 -7.36 -7.75 2.00
CA ILE A 185 -7.43 -6.52 1.19
C ILE A 185 -8.41 -6.75 0.04
N LYS A 186 -9.24 -5.75 -0.24
CA LYS A 186 -10.17 -5.77 -1.40
C LYS A 186 -9.45 -5.51 -2.72
N ILE A 187 -8.48 -6.35 -3.06
CA ILE A 187 -7.82 -6.33 -4.37
C ILE A 187 -8.79 -6.82 -5.44
N ALA A 188 -9.02 -6.00 -6.47
CA ALA A 188 -10.02 -6.23 -7.51
C ALA A 188 -9.42 -6.84 -8.79
N GLY A 189 -8.15 -6.58 -9.06
CA GLY A 189 -7.49 -7.00 -10.29
C GLY A 189 -6.02 -6.60 -10.36
N CYS A 190 -5.39 -6.98 -11.48
CA CYS A 190 -4.05 -6.56 -11.86
C CYS A 190 -3.85 -6.67 -13.38
N ASN A 191 -2.93 -5.87 -13.94
CA ASN A 191 -2.52 -5.93 -15.34
C ASN A 191 -1.05 -5.54 -15.49
N ALA A 192 -0.43 -6.07 -16.55
CA ALA A 192 0.84 -5.54 -17.04
C ALA A 192 0.57 -4.22 -17.76
N GLU A 193 1.32 -3.18 -17.42
CA GLU A 193 1.13 -1.85 -17.98
C GLU A 193 1.92 -1.64 -19.29
N VAL A 194 1.77 -0.45 -19.88
CA VAL A 194 2.34 -0.11 -21.19
C VAL A 194 3.87 -0.12 -21.19
N MET A 195 4.52 0.39 -20.14
CA MET A 195 5.98 0.36 -20.04
C MET A 195 6.44 -1.05 -19.58
N PRO A 196 7.47 -1.64 -20.21
CA PRO A 196 8.00 -2.92 -19.75
C PRO A 196 8.53 -2.81 -18.31
N ALA A 197 8.15 -3.78 -17.46
CA ALA A 197 8.35 -3.78 -16.00
C ALA A 197 7.44 -2.84 -15.19
N GLN A 198 6.50 -2.15 -15.84
CA GLN A 198 5.41 -1.44 -15.19
C GLN A 198 4.20 -2.37 -15.03
N TRP A 199 3.51 -2.21 -13.91
CA TRP A 199 2.36 -3.02 -13.53
C TRP A 199 1.35 -2.18 -12.79
N GLU A 200 0.14 -2.73 -12.68
CA GLU A 200 -0.96 -2.13 -11.94
C GLU A 200 -1.67 -3.17 -11.08
N PHE A 201 -2.17 -2.74 -9.92
CA PHE A 201 -3.17 -3.46 -9.16
C PHE A 201 -4.29 -2.52 -8.71
N GLN A 202 -5.52 -3.03 -8.65
CA GLN A 202 -6.68 -2.23 -8.26
C GLN A 202 -7.17 -2.63 -6.86
N VAL A 203 -7.47 -1.65 -6.01
CA VAL A 203 -8.09 -1.85 -4.69
C VAL A 203 -9.48 -1.23 -4.69
N GLY A 204 -10.52 -2.02 -4.46
CA GLY A 204 -11.90 -1.54 -4.36
C GLY A 204 -12.96 -2.56 -4.81
N PRO A 205 -14.26 -2.20 -4.75
CA PRO A 205 -14.78 -0.98 -4.13
C PRO A 205 -14.70 -1.02 -2.59
N CYS A 206 -14.18 0.06 -2.02
CA CYS A 206 -14.03 0.28 -0.58
C CYS A 206 -14.83 1.52 -0.16
N GLU A 207 -15.40 1.50 1.05
CA GLU A 207 -16.19 2.62 1.56
C GLU A 207 -15.33 3.57 2.39
N GLY A 208 -15.38 4.86 2.07
CA GLY A 208 -14.71 5.93 2.81
C GLY A 208 -13.25 5.60 3.17
N ILE A 209 -12.92 5.68 4.46
CA ILE A 209 -11.57 5.56 4.99
C ILE A 209 -10.86 4.23 4.65
N SER A 210 -11.64 3.16 4.44
CA SER A 210 -11.09 1.82 4.25
C SER A 210 -10.27 1.66 2.97
N VAL A 211 -10.52 2.48 1.93
CA VAL A 211 -9.72 2.41 0.69
C VAL A 211 -8.28 2.85 0.93
N GLY A 212 -8.08 3.85 1.80
CA GLY A 212 -6.74 4.32 2.15
C GLY A 212 -6.00 3.32 3.03
N ASP A 213 -6.71 2.71 3.99
CA ASP A 213 -6.17 1.63 4.82
C ASP A 213 -5.72 0.44 3.95
N ASP A 214 -6.59 -0.04 3.06
CA ASP A 214 -6.31 -1.16 2.17
C ASP A 214 -5.16 -0.84 1.19
N LEU A 215 -5.12 0.36 0.61
CA LEU A 215 -4.07 0.71 -0.35
C LEU A 215 -2.69 0.82 0.33
N TRP A 216 -2.60 1.44 1.50
CA TRP A 216 -1.33 1.52 2.24
C TRP A 216 -0.81 0.13 2.62
N VAL A 217 -1.68 -0.77 3.08
CA VAL A 217 -1.26 -2.15 3.41
C VAL A 217 -0.95 -2.94 2.13
N ALA A 218 -1.65 -2.72 1.02
CA ALA A 218 -1.32 -3.32 -0.27
C ALA A 218 0.06 -2.88 -0.77
N ARG A 219 0.41 -1.59 -0.62
CA ARG A 219 1.75 -1.05 -0.92
C ARG A 219 2.82 -1.69 -0.03
N TYR A 220 2.56 -1.84 1.27
CA TYR A 220 3.46 -2.55 2.18
C TYR A 220 3.72 -3.99 1.73
N ILE A 221 2.66 -4.73 1.43
CA ILE A 221 2.78 -6.12 0.98
C ILE A 221 3.57 -6.19 -0.33
N LEU A 222 3.34 -5.27 -1.28
CA LEU A 222 4.09 -5.21 -2.54
C LEU A 222 5.60 -5.01 -2.29
N HIS A 223 5.96 -4.05 -1.43
CA HIS A 223 7.37 -3.83 -1.07
C HIS A 223 8.00 -5.05 -0.39
N ARG A 224 7.28 -5.69 0.55
CA ARG A 224 7.75 -6.89 1.26
C ARG A 224 7.92 -8.10 0.34
N VAL A 225 6.99 -8.29 -0.61
CA VAL A 225 7.11 -9.33 -1.64
C VAL A 225 8.31 -9.02 -2.53
N ALA A 226 8.43 -7.79 -3.06
CA ALA A 226 9.55 -7.41 -3.92
C ALA A 226 10.92 -7.58 -3.22
N GLU A 227 10.99 -7.27 -1.91
CA GLU A 227 12.18 -7.51 -1.08
C GLU A 227 12.59 -9.00 -1.09
N ASP A 228 11.62 -9.93 -1.01
CA ASP A 228 11.92 -11.36 -1.07
C ASP A 228 12.50 -11.80 -2.42
N PHE A 229 12.15 -11.10 -3.51
CA PHE A 229 12.69 -11.30 -4.85
C PHE A 229 13.95 -10.45 -5.15
N GLY A 230 14.38 -9.59 -4.22
CA GLY A 230 15.52 -8.68 -4.43
C GLY A 230 15.26 -7.61 -5.48
N VAL A 231 14.00 -7.19 -5.64
CA VAL A 231 13.54 -6.17 -6.59
C VAL A 231 13.09 -4.94 -5.83
N ILE A 232 13.37 -3.76 -6.39
CA ILE A 232 12.89 -2.48 -5.88
C ILE A 232 11.57 -2.15 -6.57
N VAL A 233 10.60 -1.61 -5.83
CA VAL A 233 9.36 -1.05 -6.39
C VAL A 233 9.42 0.46 -6.21
N THR A 234 9.10 1.19 -7.27
CA THR A 234 8.91 2.65 -7.21
C THR A 234 7.47 3.02 -7.57
N PHE A 235 6.93 3.97 -6.81
CA PHE A 235 5.68 4.68 -7.12
C PHE A 235 5.95 6.07 -7.69
N ASP A 236 7.19 6.39 -8.07
CA ASP A 236 7.49 7.64 -8.76
C ASP A 236 6.64 7.74 -10.05
N PRO A 237 5.94 8.87 -10.30
CA PRO A 237 5.03 9.00 -11.44
C PRO A 237 5.73 9.07 -12.79
N LYS A 238 7.05 9.26 -12.82
CA LYS A 238 7.84 9.26 -14.04
C LYS A 238 9.20 8.59 -13.79
N PRO A 239 9.22 7.26 -13.63
CA PRO A 239 10.42 6.54 -13.24
C PRO A 239 11.49 6.56 -14.34
N MET A 240 11.10 6.72 -15.61
CA MET A 240 12.00 6.84 -16.75
C MET A 240 11.74 8.11 -17.56
N PRO A 241 12.80 8.89 -17.88
CA PRO A 241 12.68 10.04 -18.78
C PRO A 241 12.47 9.60 -20.23
N GLY A 242 11.92 10.50 -21.05
CA GLY A 242 11.67 10.25 -22.47
C GLY A 242 10.28 9.66 -22.74
N ASP A 243 10.17 8.94 -23.86
CA ASP A 243 8.91 8.41 -24.41
C ASP A 243 8.52 7.06 -23.79
N TRP A 244 8.49 7.04 -22.46
CA TRP A 244 8.01 5.91 -21.64
C TRP A 244 6.81 6.37 -20.82
N ASN A 245 5.80 5.52 -20.64
CA ASN A 245 4.62 5.90 -19.86
C ASN A 245 4.98 6.30 -18.43
N GLY A 246 4.20 7.25 -17.88
CA GLY A 246 4.25 7.57 -16.45
C GLY A 246 3.43 6.58 -15.63
N ALA A 247 3.41 6.78 -14.32
CA ALA A 247 2.64 5.99 -13.38
C ALA A 247 1.56 6.83 -12.66
N GLY A 248 0.32 6.35 -12.68
CA GLY A 248 -0.85 6.97 -12.06
C GLY A 248 -1.39 6.25 -10.83
N ALA A 249 -2.34 6.90 -10.15
CA ALA A 249 -3.19 6.32 -9.11
C ALA A 249 -4.66 6.68 -9.38
N HIS A 250 -5.20 6.26 -10.53
CA HIS A 250 -6.55 6.67 -10.92
C HIS A 250 -7.56 6.26 -9.85
N THR A 251 -8.46 7.19 -9.50
CA THR A 251 -9.39 7.02 -8.40
C THR A 251 -10.82 7.02 -8.92
N ASN A 252 -11.41 5.84 -8.96
CA ASN A 252 -12.81 5.62 -9.25
C ASN A 252 -13.65 6.01 -8.03
N TYR A 253 -14.75 6.73 -8.21
CA TYR A 253 -15.57 7.27 -7.13
C TYR A 253 -17.07 7.27 -7.45
N SER A 254 -17.89 6.89 -6.46
CA SER A 254 -19.35 7.02 -6.52
C SER A 254 -19.99 7.22 -5.14
N THR A 255 -21.12 7.93 -5.08
CA THR A 255 -22.04 7.92 -3.92
C THR A 255 -23.20 6.96 -4.15
N VAL A 256 -23.97 6.67 -3.10
CA VAL A 256 -25.20 5.87 -3.20
C VAL A 256 -26.16 6.44 -4.24
N LYS A 257 -26.34 7.76 -4.26
CA LYS A 257 -27.22 8.44 -5.23
C LYS A 257 -26.77 8.22 -6.68
N MET A 258 -25.47 8.32 -6.97
CA MET A 258 -24.95 8.07 -8.33
C MET A 258 -25.25 6.65 -8.81
N ARG A 259 -25.17 5.68 -7.90
CA ARG A 259 -25.43 4.26 -8.20
C ARG A 259 -26.92 3.99 -8.37
N ASP A 260 -27.76 4.54 -7.50
CA ASP A 260 -29.22 4.35 -7.53
C ASP A 260 -29.86 5.01 -8.75
N ASP A 261 -29.35 6.18 -9.17
CA ASP A 261 -29.81 6.89 -10.37
C ASP A 261 -29.29 6.25 -11.69
N GLY A 262 -28.43 5.22 -11.59
CA GLY A 262 -27.91 4.48 -12.74
C GLY A 262 -26.78 5.18 -13.50
N PHE A 263 -26.13 6.19 -12.92
CA PHE A 263 -25.04 6.94 -13.54
C PHE A 263 -23.65 6.27 -13.38
N GLY A 264 -23.51 5.31 -12.48
CA GLY A 264 -22.26 4.57 -12.28
C GLY A 264 -21.27 5.30 -11.37
N TYR A 265 -20.05 5.55 -11.87
CA TYR A 265 -18.95 6.18 -11.14
C TYR A 265 -18.12 7.09 -12.06
N LEU A 266 -17.36 8.01 -11.48
CA LEU A 266 -16.34 8.80 -12.19
C LEU A 266 -14.95 8.22 -11.95
N GLU A 267 -14.00 8.52 -12.83
CA GLU A 267 -12.57 8.18 -12.69
C GLU A 267 -11.75 9.47 -12.66
N ASP A 268 -11.15 9.80 -11.51
CA ASP A 268 -10.19 10.89 -11.39
C ASP A 268 -8.79 10.38 -11.76
N ARG A 269 -8.29 10.82 -12.92
CA ARG A 269 -6.98 10.40 -13.48
C ARG A 269 -5.82 11.32 -13.11
N ARG A 270 -6.07 12.33 -12.25
CA ARG A 270 -5.06 13.32 -11.84
C ARG A 270 -4.06 12.81 -10.79
N PRO A 271 -4.43 11.95 -9.81
CA PRO A 271 -3.49 11.51 -8.80
C PRO A 271 -2.31 10.73 -9.40
N SER A 272 -1.09 11.13 -8.99
CA SER A 272 0.14 10.40 -9.31
C SER A 272 0.24 9.10 -8.53
N SER A 273 0.99 8.12 -9.02
CA SER A 273 1.18 6.82 -8.36
C SER A 273 1.70 6.91 -6.93
N ASN A 274 2.44 7.95 -6.54
CA ASN A 274 2.94 8.17 -5.19
C ASN A 274 2.00 8.97 -4.27
N CYS A 275 0.77 9.29 -4.69
CA CYS A 275 -0.14 10.07 -3.88
C CYS A 275 -0.46 9.36 -2.54
N ASP A 276 -0.77 10.14 -1.50
CA ASP A 276 -1.41 9.59 -0.30
C ASP A 276 -2.91 9.36 -0.58
N PRO A 277 -3.41 8.11 -0.54
CA PRO A 277 -4.82 7.83 -0.77
C PRO A 277 -5.75 8.55 0.21
N TYR A 278 -5.33 8.80 1.45
CA TYR A 278 -6.16 9.51 2.41
C TYR A 278 -6.43 10.95 1.96
N SER A 279 -5.40 11.64 1.44
CA SER A 279 -5.55 12.99 0.92
C SER A 279 -6.44 13.04 -0.32
N VAL A 280 -6.31 12.07 -1.23
CA VAL A 280 -7.16 12.00 -2.44
C VAL A 280 -8.62 11.78 -2.06
N VAL A 281 -8.89 10.81 -1.18
CA VAL A 281 -10.24 10.51 -0.68
C VAL A 281 -10.83 11.72 0.03
N GLU A 282 -10.06 12.37 0.91
CA GLU A 282 -10.51 13.54 1.65
C GLU A 282 -10.94 14.67 0.71
N VAL A 283 -10.11 15.01 -0.28
CA VAL A 283 -10.42 16.07 -1.25
C VAL A 283 -11.68 15.74 -2.04
N LEU A 284 -11.82 14.51 -2.52
CA LEU A 284 -13.02 14.09 -3.25
C LEU A 284 -14.27 14.26 -2.39
N ILE A 285 -14.30 13.73 -1.17
CA ILE A 285 -15.47 13.83 -0.30
C ILE A 285 -15.78 15.28 0.07
N ARG A 286 -14.78 16.10 0.42
CA ARG A 286 -15.00 17.52 0.75
C ARG A 286 -15.66 18.26 -0.42
N THR A 287 -15.16 18.04 -1.63
CA THR A 287 -15.65 18.72 -2.84
C THR A 287 -17.03 18.22 -3.28
N THR A 288 -17.32 16.92 -3.17
CA THR A 288 -18.53 16.34 -3.78
C THR A 288 -19.67 16.06 -2.80
N CYS A 289 -19.38 15.98 -1.50
CA CYS A 289 -20.38 15.66 -0.47
C CYS A 289 -20.60 16.78 0.54
N LEU A 290 -19.60 17.63 0.79
CA LEU A 290 -19.65 18.62 1.89
C LEU A 290 -19.64 20.08 1.43
N ASP A 291 -19.45 20.34 0.13
CA ASP A 291 -19.27 21.69 -0.44
C ASP A 291 -18.15 22.51 0.26
N GLU A 292 -17.12 21.82 0.76
CA GLU A 292 -15.95 22.40 1.40
C GLU A 292 -14.78 22.43 0.37
N CYS A 293 -14.40 23.61 -0.11
CA CYS A 293 -13.24 23.82 -1.00
C CYS A 293 -12.15 24.64 -0.29
#